data_AF-A0A432RSF2-F1
#
_entry.id   AF-A0A432RSF2-F1
#
_cell.length_a   1.000
_cell.length_b   1.000
_cell.length_c   1.000
_cell.angle_alpha   90.00
_cell.angle_beta   90.00
_cell.angle_gamma   90.00
#
_symmetry.space_group_name_H-M   'P 1'
#
loop_
_entity.id
_entity.type
_entity.pdbx_description
1 polymer ?
#
loop_
_entity_poly.entity_id
_entity_poly.type
_entity_poly.pdbx_seq_one_letter_code
_entity_poly.pdbx_strand_id
1 'polypeptide(L)' 'MDIPPLSSIKDIKRQYKKLAKQYHPDKMGDSQMMEKLNESYKILMDYCENYKFTFDEYEIKKQYPDIFYKNKFKF' A
#
# COMPACT_ATOMS: atom_id res chain seq x y z
N MET A 1 -10.61 6.78 -0.64
CA MET A 1 -9.57 6.50 -1.65
C MET A 1 -9.83 5.09 -2.14
N ASP A 2 -10.47 4.91 -3.30
CA ASP A 2 -10.84 3.57 -3.78
C ASP A 2 -9.61 2.92 -4.45
N ILE A 3 -9.02 1.93 -3.77
CA ILE A 3 -7.75 1.30 -4.14
C ILE A 3 -8.01 -0.21 -4.21
N PRO A 4 -7.76 -0.88 -5.35
CA PRO A 4 -7.96 -2.31 -5.49
C PRO A 4 -7.13 -3.13 -4.48
N PRO A 5 -7.60 -4.33 -4.09
CA PRO A 5 -6.77 -5.28 -3.36
C PRO A 5 -5.46 -5.57 -4.08
N LEU A 6 -4.41 -5.93 -3.34
CA LEU A 6 -3.07 -6.24 -3.87
C LEU A 6 -2.39 -5.05 -4.60
N SER A 7 -2.72 -3.82 -4.20
CA SER A 7 -2.07 -2.61 -4.71
C SER A 7 -0.70 -2.35 -4.07
N SER A 8 0.26 -1.87 -4.87
CA SER A 8 1.58 -1.45 -4.38
C SER A 8 1.59 0.00 -3.90
N ILE A 9 2.64 0.41 -3.17
CA ILE A 9 2.88 1.83 -2.82
C ILE A 9 2.87 2.73 -4.07
N LYS A 10 3.36 2.22 -5.21
CA LYS A 10 3.35 2.96 -6.48
C LYS A 10 1.92 3.21 -6.96
N ASP A 11 1.02 2.24 -6.81
CA ASP A 11 -0.38 2.36 -7.18
C ASP A 11 -1.10 3.36 -6.28
N ILE A 12 -0.85 3.31 -4.96
CA ILE A 12 -1.38 4.29 -3.99
C ILE A 12 -0.95 5.71 -4.39
N LYS A 13 0.34 5.92 -4.66
CA LYS A 13 0.89 7.22 -5.10
C LYS A 13 0.29 7.70 -6.41
N ARG A 14 0.07 6.80 -7.37
CA ARG A 14 -0.56 7.12 -8.66
C ARG A 14 -2.02 7.55 -8.49
N GLN A 15 -2.78 6.80 -7.71
CA GLN A 15 -4.19 7.09 -7.45
C GLN A 15 -4.35 8.41 -6.68
N TYR A 16 -3.48 8.66 -5.70
CA TYR A 16 -3.40 9.94 -4.99
C TYR A 16 -3.22 11.12 -5.96
N LYS A 17 -2.20 11.07 -6.82
CA LYS A 17 -1.94 12.14 -7.79
C LYS A 17 -3.12 12.40 -8.73
N LYS A 18 -3.81 11.34 -9.15
CA LYS A 18 -5.00 11.43 -10.00
C LYS A 18 -6.13 12.18 -9.28
N LEU A 19 -6.44 11.80 -8.04
CA LEU A 19 -7.51 12.40 -7.25
C LEU A 19 -7.14 13.83 -6.79
N ALA A 20 -5.88 14.07 -6.42
CA ALA A 20 -5.40 15.40 -6.02
C ALA A 20 -5.54 16.41 -7.16
N LYS A 21 -5.26 15.99 -8.41
CA LYS A 21 -5.48 16.84 -9.60
C LYS A 21 -6.96 17.15 -9.83
N GLN A 22 -7.86 16.27 -9.41
CA GLN A 22 -9.31 16.43 -9.55
C GLN A 22 -9.89 17.34 -8.46
N TYR A 23 -9.43 17.22 -7.21
CA TYR A 23 -9.92 18.00 -6.07
C TYR A 23 -9.13 19.27 -5.79
N HIS A 24 -8.15 19.63 -6.63
CA HIS A 24 -7.32 20.81 -6.40
C HIS A 24 -8.17 22.10 -6.38
N PRO A 25 -8.10 22.93 -5.33
CA PRO A 25 -8.95 24.11 -5.17
C PRO A 25 -8.78 25.13 -6.31
N ASP A 26 -7.57 25.28 -6.86
CA ASP A 26 -7.28 26.14 -8.02
C ASP A 26 -8.09 25.79 -9.29
N LYS A 27 -8.71 24.60 -9.35
CA LYS A 27 -9.53 24.14 -10.48
C LYS A 27 -11.01 23.99 -10.13
N MET A 28 -11.50 24.78 -9.17
CA MET A 28 -12.85 24.64 -8.57
C MET A 28 -13.03 23.32 -7.80
N GLY A 29 -11.94 22.72 -7.33
CA GLY A 29 -11.98 21.49 -6.54
C GLY A 29 -12.51 21.73 -5.12
N ASP A 30 -13.05 20.67 -4.51
CA ASP A 30 -13.56 20.70 -3.14
C ASP A 30 -12.42 20.53 -2.13
N SER A 31 -12.15 21.58 -1.35
CA SER A 31 -11.11 21.56 -0.30
C SER A 31 -11.34 20.48 0.75
N GLN A 32 -12.60 20.16 1.08
CA GLN A 32 -12.91 19.10 2.04
C GLN A 32 -12.57 17.72 1.48
N MET A 33 -12.77 17.51 0.18
CA MET A 33 -12.36 16.28 -0.49
C MET A 33 -10.84 16.16 -0.59
N MET A 34 -10.14 17.28 -0.82
CA MET A 34 -8.68 17.31 -0.81
C MET A 34 -8.12 16.98 0.58
N GLU A 35 -8.72 17.52 1.64
CA GLU A 35 -8.32 17.22 3.03
C GLU A 35 -8.51 15.74 3.37
N LYS A 36 -9.69 15.17 3.08
CA LYS A 36 -9.97 13.73 3.26
C LYS A 36 -9.03 12.84 2.45
N LEU A 37 -8.67 13.27 1.24
CA LEU A 37 -7.71 12.56 0.40
C LEU A 37 -6.32 12.55 1.04
N ASN A 38 -5.86 13.69 1.55
CA ASN A 38 -4.57 13.83 2.21
C ASN A 38 -4.49 12.96 3.48
N GLU A 39 -5.54 12.95 4.28
CA GLU A 39 -5.63 12.12 5.49
C GLU A 39 -5.56 10.62 5.16
N SER A 40 -6.39 10.18 4.20
CA SER A 40 -6.39 8.79 3.74
C SER A 40 -5.01 8.36 3.21
N TYR A 41 -4.37 9.23 2.43
CA TYR A 41 -3.04 8.99 1.87
C TYR A 41 -1.98 8.86 2.96
N LYS A 42 -2.01 9.74 3.98
CA LYS A 42 -1.08 9.71 5.09
C LYS A 42 -1.16 8.40 5.86
N ILE A 43 -2.37 7.94 6.20
CA ILE A 43 -2.59 6.69 6.92
C ILE A 43 -2.03 5.50 6.14
N LEU A 44 -2.32 5.43 4.83
CA LEU A 44 -1.85 4.33 3.99
C LEU A 44 -0.32 4.32 3.85
N MET A 45 0.30 5.49 3.66
CA MET A 45 1.75 5.58 3.56
C MET A 45 2.43 5.24 4.88
N ASP A 46 1.91 5.73 6.01
CA ASP A 46 2.42 5.41 7.34
C ASP A 46 2.37 3.90 7.60
N TYR A 47 1.25 3.26 7.28
CA TYR A 47 1.10 1.82 7.37
C TYR A 47 2.12 1.09 6.49
N CYS A 48 2.27 1.48 5.23
CA CYS A 48 3.15 0.80 4.29
C CYS A 48 4.64 1.02 4.58
N GLU A 49 5.05 2.23 5.00
CA GLU A 49 6.45 2.58 5.24
C GLU A 49 6.95 2.08 6.59
N ASN A 50 6.07 2.00 7.59
CA ASN A 50 6.41 1.49 8.92
C ASN A 50 6.05 0.02 9.12
N TYR A 51 5.58 -0.67 8.07
CA TYR A 51 5.33 -2.10 8.16
C TYR A 51 6.65 -2.84 8.42
N LYS A 52 6.73 -3.49 9.59
CA LYS A 52 7.93 -4.22 10.00
C LYS A 52 7.82 -5.66 9.54
N PHE A 53 8.81 -6.08 8.76
CA PHE A 53 9.00 -7.48 8.41
C PHE A 53 9.98 -8.11 9.41
N THR A 54 9.63 -9.30 9.89
CA THR A 54 10.62 -10.17 10.52
C THR A 54 11.18 -11.07 9.43
N PHE A 55 12.49 -11.14 9.32
CA PHE A 55 13.17 -12.07 8.41
C PHE A 55 13.65 -13.32 9.16
N ASP A 56 12.98 -13.62 10.27
CA ASP A 56 13.27 -14.82 11.04
C ASP A 56 12.86 -16.06 10.24
N GLU A 57 13.68 -17.10 10.29
CA GLU A 57 13.46 -18.32 9.52
C GLU A 57 12.13 -18.98 9.88
N TYR A 58 11.70 -18.91 11.14
CA TYR A 58 10.41 -19.42 11.58
C TYR A 58 9.24 -18.64 10.98
N GLU A 59 9.29 -17.30 10.99
CA GLU A 59 8.21 -16.48 10.42
C GLU A 59 8.14 -16.62 8.89
N ILE A 60 9.29 -16.68 8.21
CA ILE A 60 9.35 -16.94 6.77
C ILE A 60 8.74 -18.32 6.44
N LYS A 61 9.07 -19.37 7.22
CA LYS A 61 8.47 -20.71 7.05
C LYS A 61 6.96 -20.70 7.26
N LYS A 62 6.47 -19.93 8.23
CA LYS A 62 5.05 -19.80 8.53
C LYS A 62 4.30 -19.05 7.42
N GLN A 63 4.90 -17.99 6.87
CA GLN A 63 4.26 -17.16 5.85
C GLN A 63 4.34 -17.78 4.45
N TYR A 64 5.36 -18.59 4.17
CA TYR A 64 5.57 -19.25 2.89
C TYR A 64 5.95 -20.74 3.04
N PRO A 65 5.04 -21.58 3.59
CA PRO A 65 5.35 -22.99 3.83
C PRO A 65 5.76 -23.70 2.54
N ASP A 66 5.05 -23.45 1.43
CA ASP A 66 5.26 -24.14 0.15
C ASP A 66 6.64 -23.87 -0.48
N ILE A 67 7.18 -22.66 -0.30
CA ILE A 67 8.52 -22.29 -0.81
C ILE A 67 9.60 -23.08 -0.06
N PHE A 68 9.43 -23.26 1.25
CA PHE A 68 10.38 -24.00 2.07
C PHE A 68 10.38 -25.49 1.72
N TYR A 69 9.20 -26.10 1.57
CA TYR A 69 9.09 -27.52 1.22
C TYR A 69 9.56 -27.83 -0.21
N LYS A 70 9.38 -26.92 -1.16
CA LYS A 70 9.94 -27.07 -2.52
C LYS A 70 11.46 -27.16 -2.55
N ASN A 71 12.16 -26.43 -1.66
CA ASN A 71 13.62 -26.50 -1.58
C ASN A 71 14.12 -27.72 -0.79
N LYS A 72 13.31 -28.25 0.13
CA LYS A 72 13.66 -29.42 0.95
C LYS A 72 13.44 -30.76 0.23
N PHE A 73 12.57 -30.81 -0.78
CA PHE A 73 12.24 -32.02 -1.55
C PHE A 73 12.43 -31.83 -3.06
N LYS A 74 13.52 -31.18 -3.47
CA LYS A 74 13.99 -31.30 -4.86
C LYS A 74 14.44 -32.74 -5.09
N PHE A 75 13.62 -33.53 -5.78
CA PHE A 75 14.08 -34.67 -6.58
C PHE A 75 14.76 -34.15 -7.85
#